data_AF-A0A978TE07-F1
#
_entry.id   AF-A0A978TE07-F1
#
_cell.length_a   1.000
_cell.length_b   1.000
_cell.length_c   1.000
_cell.angle_alpha   90.00
_cell.angle_beta   90.00
_cell.angle_gamma   90.00
#
_symmetry.space_group_name_H-M   'P 1'
#
loop_
_entity.id
_entity.type
_entity.pdbx_description
1 polymer ?
#
loop_
_entity_poly.entity_id
_entity_poly.type
_entity_poly.pdbx_seq_one_letter_code
_entity_poly.pdbx_strand_id
1 'polypeptide(L)'
;MARLRPANVDPAEGALAELQRVIRAIQAQWPEVRIWIRGDSAYSRDDLMRWCEATPNVDYLFAQGSNPVLVRWSTRWSTAALTDYAQRRQQASETVQAELGEPPTAQELDALVPETVPRAFATILWSPP
;
A
#
# COMPACT_ATOMS: atom_id res chain seq x y z
N MET A 1 -1.61 -16.52 10.09
CA MET A 1 -2.03 -17.69 9.28
C MET A 1 -1.98 -17.28 7.81
N ALA A 2 -1.26 -18.03 6.98
CA ALA A 2 -1.17 -17.78 5.54
C ALA A 2 -1.84 -18.92 4.77
N ARG A 3 -2.71 -18.60 3.82
CA ARG A 3 -3.34 -19.59 2.92
C ARG A 3 -2.75 -19.40 1.52
N LEU A 4 -1.87 -20.32 1.12
CA LEU A 4 -1.33 -20.36 -0.24
C LEU A 4 -2.43 -20.78 -1.22
N ARG A 5 -2.49 -20.12 -2.37
CA ARG A 5 -3.43 -20.41 -3.45
C ARG A 5 -2.68 -20.46 -4.78
N PRO A 6 -3.17 -21.23 -5.76
CA PRO A 6 -2.65 -21.20 -7.12
C PRO A 6 -2.65 -19.78 -7.69
N ALA A 7 -1.63 -19.39 -8.45
CA ALA A 7 -1.53 -18.03 -9.01
C ALA A 7 -2.57 -17.71 -10.10
N ASN A 8 -3.33 -18.70 -10.56
CA ASN A 8 -4.29 -18.58 -11.66
C ASN A 8 -5.75 -18.39 -11.20
N VAL A 9 -6.00 -18.17 -9.90
CA VAL A 9 -7.33 -17.88 -9.36
C VAL A 9 -7.51 -16.37 -9.15
N ASP A 10 -8.77 -15.92 -8.98
CA ASP A 10 -9.00 -14.49 -8.72
C ASP A 10 -8.25 -14.07 -7.44
N PRO A 11 -7.47 -12.97 -7.48
CA PRO A 11 -6.65 -12.57 -6.34
C PRO A 11 -7.44 -12.34 -5.06
N ALA A 12 -8.74 -11.99 -5.14
CA ALA A 12 -9.63 -11.81 -4.00
C ALA A 12 -10.57 -13.00 -3.75
N GLU A 13 -10.45 -14.11 -4.49
CA GLU A 13 -11.32 -15.28 -4.34
C GLU A 13 -11.32 -15.82 -2.90
N GLY A 14 -12.49 -15.83 -2.25
CA GLY A 14 -12.61 -16.30 -0.87
C GLY A 14 -12.04 -15.35 0.19
N ALA A 15 -11.58 -14.15 -0.18
CA ALA A 15 -11.07 -13.16 0.76
C ALA A 15 -12.10 -12.77 1.82
N LEU A 16 -13.37 -12.59 1.43
CA LEU A 16 -14.46 -12.26 2.34
C LEU A 16 -14.65 -13.35 3.41
N ALA A 17 -14.66 -14.62 3.01
CA ALA A 17 -14.85 -15.74 3.93
C ALA A 17 -13.71 -15.83 4.95
N GLU A 18 -12.46 -15.60 4.52
CA GLU A 18 -11.31 -15.59 5.42
C GLU A 18 -11.31 -14.38 6.36
N LEU A 19 -11.62 -13.18 5.87
CA LEU A 19 -11.73 -11.98 6.72
C LEU A 19 -12.80 -12.17 7.78
N GLN A 20 -13.97 -12.66 7.38
CA GLN A 20 -15.06 -12.98 8.30
C GLN A 20 -14.63 -13.98 9.37
N ARG A 21 -13.89 -15.04 9.01
CA ARG A 21 -13.41 -16.04 9.95
C ARG A 21 -12.43 -15.45 10.97
N VAL A 22 -11.45 -14.67 10.50
CA VAL A 22 -10.42 -14.08 11.36
C VAL A 22 -11.03 -13.00 12.28
N ILE A 23 -11.84 -12.11 11.72
CA ILE A 23 -12.43 -10.98 12.47
C ILE A 23 -13.39 -11.48 13.53
N ARG A 24 -14.23 -12.48 13.23
CA ARG A 24 -15.11 -13.10 14.25
C ARG A 24 -14.31 -13.71 15.40
N ALA A 25 -13.18 -14.36 15.10
CA ALA A 25 -12.33 -14.93 16.15
C ALA A 25 -11.68 -13.85 17.04
N ILE A 26 -11.27 -12.72 16.45
CA ILE A 26 -10.72 -11.57 17.19
C ILE A 26 -11.82 -10.94 18.05
N GLN A 27 -12.99 -10.64 17.49
CA GLN A 27 -14.09 -10.00 18.21
C GLN A 27 -14.67 -10.88 19.33
N ALA A 28 -14.60 -12.21 19.20
CA ALA A 28 -15.00 -13.13 20.26
C ALA A 28 -14.11 -13.02 21.52
N GLN A 29 -12.84 -12.66 21.36
CA GLN A 29 -11.89 -12.47 22.46
C GLN A 29 -11.81 -11.01 22.93
N TRP A 30 -11.93 -10.06 22.00
CA TRP A 30 -11.82 -8.62 22.25
C TRP A 30 -12.97 -7.87 21.56
N PRO A 31 -14.17 -7.79 22.17
CA PRO A 31 -15.35 -7.23 21.52
C PRO A 31 -15.26 -5.71 21.26
N GLU A 32 -14.46 -4.99 22.04
CA GLU A 32 -14.34 -3.53 21.96
C GLU A 32 -13.22 -3.05 21.03
N VAL A 33 -12.41 -3.96 20.48
CA VAL A 33 -11.29 -3.57 19.61
C VAL A 33 -11.80 -3.12 18.24
N ARG A 34 -11.29 -1.98 17.78
CA ARG A 34 -11.50 -1.51 16.40
C ARG A 34 -10.49 -2.17 15.47
N ILE A 35 -10.98 -2.76 14.38
CA ILE A 35 -10.18 -3.51 13.42
C ILE A 35 -10.12 -2.74 12.10
N TRP A 36 -8.91 -2.42 11.64
CA TRP A 36 -8.68 -1.81 10.33
C TRP A 36 -8.20 -2.85 9.33
N ILE A 37 -8.99 -3.10 8.30
CA ILE A 37 -8.62 -3.99 7.20
C ILE A 37 -7.88 -3.19 6.15
N ARG A 38 -6.74 -3.70 5.71
CA ARG A 38 -6.00 -3.12 4.60
C ARG A 38 -5.85 -4.12 3.47
N GLY A 39 -6.11 -3.66 2.25
CA GLY A 39 -5.89 -4.45 1.03
C GLY A 39 -5.43 -3.58 -0.12
N ASP A 40 -4.79 -4.21 -1.11
CA ASP A 40 -4.50 -3.58 -2.39
C ASP A 40 -5.78 -3.46 -3.26
N SER A 41 -5.63 -3.02 -4.51
CA SER A 41 -6.76 -2.78 -5.41
C SER A 41 -7.54 -4.02 -5.81
N ALA A 42 -6.99 -5.22 -5.67
CA ALA A 42 -7.74 -6.45 -5.92
C ALA A 42 -8.84 -6.69 -4.88
N TYR A 43 -8.71 -6.12 -3.68
CA TYR A 43 -9.67 -6.24 -2.57
C TYR A 43 -10.72 -5.13 -2.55
N SER A 44 -10.64 -4.14 -3.45
CA SER A 44 -11.68 -3.12 -3.63
C SER A 44 -12.92 -3.71 -4.32
N ARG A 45 -13.54 -4.70 -3.67
CA ARG A 45 -14.76 -5.38 -4.12
C ARG A 45 -15.93 -4.92 -3.27
N ASP A 46 -17.07 -4.76 -3.92
CA ASP A 46 -18.29 -4.23 -3.31
C ASP A 46 -18.82 -5.12 -2.18
N ASP A 47 -18.71 -6.45 -2.30
CA ASP A 47 -19.08 -7.41 -1.25
C ASP A 47 -18.20 -7.28 0.00
N LEU A 48 -16.89 -7.13 -0.19
CA LEU A 48 -15.92 -6.89 0.87
C LEU A 48 -16.19 -5.57 1.60
N MET A 49 -16.34 -4.48 0.84
CA MET A 49 -16.59 -3.15 1.40
C MET A 49 -17.91 -3.10 2.17
N ARG A 50 -19.01 -3.58 1.58
CA ARG A 50 -20.32 -3.63 2.24
C ARG A 50 -20.29 -4.45 3.51
N TRP A 51 -19.58 -5.57 3.51
CA TRP A 51 -19.46 -6.37 4.72
C TRP A 51 -18.71 -5.64 5.83
N CYS A 52 -17.61 -4.94 5.49
CA CYS A 52 -16.89 -4.13 6.47
C CYS A 52 -17.78 -3.03 7.06
N GLU A 53 -18.49 -2.28 6.21
CA GLU A 53 -19.39 -1.20 6.63
C GLU A 53 -20.56 -1.68 7.50
N ALA A 54 -21.06 -2.89 7.22
CA ALA A 54 -22.13 -3.50 8.01
C ALA A 54 -21.63 -4.13 9.32
N THR A 55 -20.31 -4.31 9.50
CA THR A 55 -19.74 -5.00 10.66
C THR A 55 -19.29 -3.99 11.72
N PRO A 56 -19.83 -4.05 12.96
CA PRO A 56 -19.42 -3.14 14.02
C PRO A 56 -17.92 -3.21 14.32
N ASN A 57 -17.32 -2.06 14.62
CA ASN A 57 -15.90 -1.93 14.95
C ASN A 57 -14.94 -2.43 13.86
N VAL A 58 -15.38 -2.50 12.60
CA VAL A 58 -14.54 -2.84 11.45
C VAL A 58 -14.53 -1.66 10.49
N ASP A 59 -13.33 -1.16 10.21
CA ASP A 59 -13.06 -0.14 9.21
C ASP A 59 -12.14 -0.72 8.13
N TYR A 60 -12.11 -0.13 6.94
CA TYR A 60 -11.28 -0.62 5.84
C TYR A 60 -10.55 0.48 5.08
N LEU A 61 -9.41 0.10 4.51
CA LEU A 61 -8.60 0.88 3.59
C LEU A 61 -8.18 -0.03 2.44
N PHE A 62 -8.99 -0.02 1.38
CA PHE A 62 -8.63 -0.68 0.13
C PHE A 62 -8.03 0.33 -0.83
N ALA A 63 -6.87 -0.01 -1.41
CA ALA A 63 -6.37 0.75 -2.53
C ALA A 63 -7.38 0.66 -3.68
N GLN A 64 -7.43 1.68 -4.54
CA GLN A 64 -8.25 1.64 -5.74
C GLN A 64 -7.35 1.50 -6.96
N GLY A 65 -7.80 0.71 -7.94
CA GLY A 65 -7.09 0.60 -9.21
C GLY A 65 -6.96 1.97 -9.88
N SER A 66 -5.88 2.18 -10.63
CA SER A 66 -5.69 3.42 -11.37
C SER A 66 -6.85 3.63 -12.34
N ASN A 67 -7.48 4.81 -12.29
CA ASN A 67 -8.53 5.19 -13.22
C ASN A 67 -8.42 6.67 -13.59
N PRO A 68 -8.96 7.10 -14.76
CA PRO A 68 -8.79 8.47 -15.25
C PRO A 68 -9.29 9.54 -14.28
N VAL A 69 -10.35 9.24 -13.53
CA VAL A 69 -10.90 10.15 -12.52
C VAL A 69 -9.89 10.32 -11.40
N LEU A 70 -9.51 9.23 -10.73
CA LEU A 70 -8.55 9.23 -9.63
C LEU A 70 -7.23 9.86 -10.03
N VAL A 71 -6.72 9.55 -11.22
CA VAL A 71 -5.51 10.19 -11.75
C VAL A 71 -5.70 11.70 -11.81
N ARG A 72 -6.80 12.19 -12.40
CA ARG A 72 -7.10 13.63 -12.46
C ARG A 72 -7.16 14.28 -11.09
N TRP A 73 -7.79 13.63 -10.11
CA TRP A 73 -7.84 14.15 -8.74
C TRP A 73 -6.46 14.10 -8.08
N SER A 74 -5.73 13.01 -8.25
CA SER A 74 -4.44 12.76 -7.61
C SER A 74 -3.32 13.63 -8.18
N THR A 75 -3.44 14.11 -9.43
CA THR A 75 -2.40 14.84 -10.16
C THR A 75 -1.70 15.89 -9.31
N ARG A 76 -2.44 16.76 -8.61
CA ARG A 76 -1.82 17.84 -7.81
C ARG A 76 -0.87 17.31 -6.74
N TRP A 77 -1.22 16.20 -6.09
CA TRP A 77 -0.42 15.59 -5.05
C TRP A 77 0.71 14.77 -5.64
N SER A 78 0.44 14.05 -6.74
CA SER A 78 1.45 13.30 -7.48
C SER A 78 2.55 14.22 -8.04
N THR A 79 2.18 15.36 -8.63
CA THR A 79 3.13 16.36 -9.13
C THR A 79 3.98 16.92 -7.99
N ALA A 80 3.36 17.37 -6.90
CA ALA A 80 4.10 17.90 -5.75
C ALA A 80 5.07 16.85 -5.16
N ALA A 81 4.64 15.60 -5.03
CA ALA A 81 5.47 14.51 -4.54
C ALA A 81 6.64 14.19 -5.49
N LEU A 82 6.40 14.20 -6.80
CA LEU A 82 7.46 14.01 -7.80
C LEU A 82 8.48 15.15 -7.79
N THR A 83 8.03 16.39 -7.60
CA THR A 83 8.92 17.55 -7.47
C THR A 83 9.77 17.46 -6.20
N ASP A 84 9.16 17.16 -5.05
CA ASP A 84 9.88 16.96 -3.78
C ASP A 84 10.88 15.81 -3.88
N TYR A 85 10.51 14.68 -4.50
CA TYR A 85 11.43 13.57 -4.75
C TYR A 85 12.62 13.99 -5.62
N ALA A 86 12.36 14.69 -6.73
CA ALA A 86 13.41 15.18 -7.62
C ALA A 86 14.37 16.15 -6.89
N GLN A 87 13.83 17.04 -6.06
CA GLN A 87 14.61 17.98 -5.27
C GLN A 87 15.50 17.26 -4.24
N ARG A 88 14.94 16.31 -3.47
CA ARG A 88 15.71 15.54 -2.48
C ARG A 88 16.80 14.70 -3.13
N ARG A 89 16.52 14.13 -4.30
CA ARG A 89 17.49 13.40 -5.09
C ARG A 89 18.64 14.29 -5.55
N GLN A 90 18.33 15.51 -6.00
CA GLN A 90 19.34 16.48 -6.39
C GLN A 90 20.23 16.87 -5.20
N GLN A 91 19.63 17.15 -4.04
CA GLN A 91 20.36 17.42 -2.80
C GLN A 91 21.26 16.26 -2.38
N ALA A 92 20.78 15.02 -2.51
CA ALA A 92 21.57 13.82 -2.24
C ALA A 92 22.75 13.71 -3.20
N SER A 93 22.56 13.98 -4.49
CA SER A 93 23.63 14.00 -5.49
C SER A 93 24.71 15.03 -5.13
N GLU A 94 24.30 16.27 -4.80
CA GLU A 94 25.20 17.35 -4.40
C GLU A 94 25.99 17.02 -3.13
N THR A 95 25.33 16.39 -2.16
CA THR A 95 25.99 15.93 -0.92
C THR A 95 27.03 14.86 -1.23
N VAL A 96 26.70 13.87 -2.07
CA VAL A 96 27.63 12.82 -2.48
C VAL A 96 28.80 13.41 -3.27
N GLN A 97 28.55 14.34 -4.18
CA GLN A 97 29.59 15.02 -4.95
C GLN A 97 30.56 15.79 -4.04
N ALA A 98 30.04 16.49 -3.03
CA ALA A 98 30.85 17.25 -2.08
C ALA A 98 31.76 16.36 -1.21
N GLU A 99 31.28 15.17 -0.82
CA GLU A 99 31.99 14.27 0.09
C GLU A 99 32.87 13.22 -0.63
N LEU A 100 32.47 12.77 -1.83
CA LEU A 100 33.05 11.62 -2.54
C LEU A 100 33.58 11.94 -3.95
N GLY A 101 33.42 13.18 -4.43
CA GLY A 101 34.02 13.64 -5.70
C GLY A 101 33.05 13.57 -6.89
N GLU A 102 33.11 12.52 -7.71
CA GLU A 102 32.27 12.45 -8.91
C GLU A 102 30.78 12.28 -8.54
N PRO A 103 29.87 13.08 -9.15
CA PRO A 103 28.45 12.98 -8.84
C PRO A 103 27.91 11.66 -9.40
N PRO A 104 27.19 10.88 -8.58
CA PRO A 104 26.57 9.64 -9.05
C PRO A 104 25.53 9.96 -10.11
N THR A 105 25.41 9.08 -11.09
CA THR A 105 24.35 9.16 -12.08
C THR A 105 22.99 9.07 -11.41
N ALA A 106 21.99 9.58 -12.11
CA ALA A 106 20.61 9.44 -11.70
C ALA A 106 20.32 7.96 -11.34
N GLN A 107 20.66 7.03 -12.20
CA GLN A 107 20.33 5.61 -12.03
C GLN A 107 20.99 4.99 -10.78
N GLU A 108 22.21 5.41 -10.43
CA GLU A 108 22.90 4.96 -9.22
C GLU A 108 22.22 5.49 -7.94
N LEU A 109 21.77 6.75 -7.94
CA LEU A 109 21.00 7.30 -6.81
C LEU A 109 19.66 6.59 -6.61
N ASP A 110 18.97 6.23 -7.70
CA ASP A 110 17.73 5.46 -7.62
C ASP A 110 17.95 4.04 -7.07
N ALA A 111 19.10 3.43 -7.37
CA ALA A 111 19.46 2.10 -6.86
C ALA A 111 19.80 2.11 -5.36
N LEU A 112 20.17 3.27 -4.80
CA LEU A 112 20.45 3.44 -3.36
C LEU A 112 19.18 3.66 -2.53
N VAL A 113 18.04 3.94 -3.16
CA VAL A 113 16.76 4.01 -2.45
C VAL A 113 16.39 2.59 -2.01
N PRO A 114 16.36 2.29 -0.69
CA PRO A 114 16.01 0.96 -0.22
C PRO A 114 14.64 0.56 -0.74
N GLU A 115 14.46 -0.70 -1.17
CA GLU A 115 13.15 -1.22 -1.62
C GLU A 115 12.05 -1.05 -0.56
N THR A 116 12.45 -0.91 0.71
CA THR A 116 11.60 -0.69 1.87
C THR A 116 11.12 0.75 2.04
N VAL A 117 11.64 1.73 1.29
CA VAL A 117 11.09 3.09 1.24
C VAL A 117 9.88 3.04 0.30
N PRO A 118 8.65 3.07 0.83
CA PRO A 118 7.49 3.08 -0.04
C PRO A 118 7.50 4.42 -0.76
N ARG A 119 7.50 4.37 -2.10
CA ARG A 119 7.42 5.56 -2.96
C ARG A 119 6.22 6.47 -2.63
N ALA A 120 5.27 6.02 -1.80
CA ALA A 120 4.48 6.84 -0.89
C ALA A 120 3.97 5.97 0.31
N PHE A 121 4.09 6.49 1.54
CA PHE A 121 3.52 6.05 2.84
C PHE A 121 3.68 4.59 3.33
N ALA A 122 4.11 4.46 4.59
CA ALA A 122 4.32 3.19 5.30
C ALA A 122 3.02 2.39 5.53
N THR A 123 3.13 1.08 5.41
CA THR A 123 2.01 0.15 5.20
C THR A 123 2.30 -1.20 5.83
N ILE A 124 1.36 -1.77 6.58
CA ILE A 124 1.37 -3.21 6.88
C ILE A 124 0.93 -3.95 5.60
N LEU A 125 1.92 -4.46 4.87
CA LEU A 125 1.74 -5.20 3.62
C LEU A 125 1.44 -6.67 3.94
N TRP A 126 0.34 -7.19 3.41
CA TRP A 126 0.24 -8.60 3.07
C TRP A 126 0.79 -8.76 1.66
N SER A 127 1.93 -9.44 1.51
CA SER A 127 2.50 -9.81 0.21
C SER A 127 2.47 -11.32 0.06
N PRO A 128 1.96 -11.90 -1.04
CA PRO A 128 2.23 -13.29 -1.37
C PRO A 128 3.68 -13.45 -1.88
N PRO A 129 4.26 -14.66 -1.81
CA PRO A 129 5.57 -14.98 -2.41
C PRO A 129 5.52 -15.01 -3.95
#